data_AF-A0A4U9TCE2-F1
#
_entry.id   AF-A0A4U9TCE2-F1
#
_cell.length_a   1.000
_cell.length_b   1.000
_cell.length_c   1.000
_cell.angle_alpha   90.00
_cell.angle_beta   90.00
_cell.angle_gamma   90.00
#
_symmetry.space_group_name_H-M   'P 1'
#
loop_
_entity.id
_entity.type
_entity.pdbx_description
1 polymer ?
#
loop_
_entity_poly.entity_id
_entity_poly.type
_entity_poly.pdbx_seq_one_letter_code
_entity_poly.pdbx_strand_id
1 'polypeptide(L)' 'MLLLPKDPDDERDCFLEVRAGTGGDEAAIFAGDLFRMYSRYAETRRWRVEIMSENVGEHGGYKEVIAKVSGDGVYGQLKF' A
#
# COMPACT_ATOMS: atom_id res chain seq x y z
N MET A 1 -19.53 23.45 6.96
CA MET A 1 -19.01 22.08 6.85
C MET A 1 -19.27 21.62 5.43
N LEU A 2 -18.25 21.61 4.55
CA LEU A 2 -18.43 21.11 3.19
C LEU A 2 -18.50 19.58 3.28
N LEU A 3 -19.71 19.03 3.27
CA LEU A 3 -19.93 17.61 3.06
C LEU A 3 -19.78 17.36 1.55
N LEU A 4 -18.56 17.08 1.13
CA LEU A 4 -18.38 16.37 -0.14
C LEU A 4 -19.16 15.05 -0.02
N PRO A 5 -19.96 14.68 -1.04
CA PRO A 5 -20.64 13.39 -1.04
C PRO A 5 -19.59 12.30 -0.86
N LYS A 6 -19.88 11.37 0.06
CA LYS A 6 -19.01 10.22 0.32
C LYS A 6 -18.91 9.39 -0.95
N ASP A 7 -17.70 8.98 -1.30
CA ASP A 7 -17.49 8.13 -2.47
C ASP A 7 -18.07 6.74 -2.15
N PRO A 8 -18.93 6.15 -3.00
CA PRO A 8 -19.44 4.81 -2.79
C PRO A 8 -18.35 3.74 -2.66
N ASP A 9 -17.14 4.00 -3.16
CA ASP A 9 -16.02 3.08 -3.12
C ASP A 9 -15.18 3.22 -1.83
N ASP A 10 -15.41 4.24 -1.00
CA ASP A 10 -14.61 4.51 0.21
C ASP A 10 -14.57 3.33 1.20
N GLU A 11 -15.62 2.52 1.22
CA GLU A 11 -15.76 1.36 2.13
C GLU A 11 -15.15 0.06 1.59
N ARG A 12 -14.56 0.07 0.38
CA ARG A 12 -14.01 -1.13 -0.23
C ARG A 12 -12.61 -1.45 0.29
N ASP A 13 -12.26 -2.74 0.24
CA ASP A 13 -10.88 -3.20 0.24
C ASP A 13 -10.10 -2.57 -0.94
N CYS A 14 -8.77 -2.57 -0.86
CA CYS A 14 -7.93 -2.14 -1.98
C CYS A 14 -6.74 -3.07 -2.25
N PHE A 15 -6.16 -2.94 -3.44
CA PHE A 15 -4.83 -3.46 -3.73
C PHE A 15 -3.84 -2.29 -3.63
N LEU A 16 -2.81 -2.47 -2.81
CA LEU A 16 -1.67 -1.57 -2.71
C LEU A 16 -0.55 -2.12 -3.59
N GLU A 17 -0.23 -1.40 -4.66
CA GLU A 17 0.90 -1.70 -5.53
C GLU A 17 2.01 -0.67 -5.31
N VAL A 18 3.19 -1.13 -4.88
CA VAL A 18 4.38 -0.29 -4.78
C VAL A 18 5.42 -0.81 -5.77
N ARG A 19 5.91 0.09 -6.64
CA ARG A 19 6.86 -0.23 -7.70
C ARG A 19 8.07 0.69 -7.59
N ALA A 20 9.26 0.12 -7.68
CA ALA A 20 10.49 0.90 -7.76
C ALA A 20 10.48 1.74 -9.05
N GLY A 21 10.72 3.05 -8.90
CA GLY A 21 10.89 3.96 -10.03
C GLY A 21 12.34 3.98 -10.52
N THR A 22 12.78 5.14 -11.01
CA THR A 22 14.18 5.37 -11.37
C THR A 22 15.06 5.41 -10.12
N GLY A 23 16.26 4.83 -10.21
CA GLY A 23 17.22 4.82 -9.10
C GLY A 23 17.65 3.43 -8.65
N GLY A 24 17.38 2.38 -9.43
CA GLY A 24 17.95 1.04 -9.21
C GLY A 24 17.67 0.49 -7.81
N ASP A 25 18.74 0.18 -7.07
CA ASP A 25 18.65 -0.42 -5.74
C ASP A 25 18.07 0.54 -4.70
N GLU A 26 18.41 1.83 -4.75
CA GLU A 26 17.84 2.83 -3.84
C GLU A 26 16.32 2.95 -4.02
N ALA A 27 15.84 2.87 -5.26
CA ALA A 27 14.41 2.88 -5.56
C ALA A 27 13.70 1.62 -5.01
N ALA A 28 14.36 0.45 -5.08
CA ALA A 28 13.81 -0.79 -4.54
C ALA A 28 13.76 -0.77 -3.01
N ILE A 29 14.81 -0.28 -2.36
CA ILE A 29 14.84 -0.10 -0.90
C ILE A 29 13.73 0.84 -0.45
N PHE A 30 13.56 1.98 -1.14
CA PHE A 30 12.50 2.93 -0.82
C PHE A 30 11.09 2.35 -1.03
N ALA A 31 10.87 1.56 -2.08
CA ALA A 31 9.62 0.81 -2.24
C ALA A 31 9.35 -0.16 -1.08
N GLY A 32 10.40 -0.80 -0.55
CA GLY A 32 10.35 -1.58 0.68
C GLY A 32 9.93 -0.77 1.91
N ASP A 33 10.53 0.40 2.09
CA ASP A 33 10.19 1.30 3.20
C ASP A 33 8.75 1.82 3.12
N LEU A 34 8.27 2.17 1.91
CA LEU A 34 6.87 2.56 1.68
C LEU A 34 5.91 1.42 2.01
N PHE A 35 6.18 0.22 1.50
CA PHE A 35 5.32 -0.93 1.80
C PHE A 35 5.28 -1.23 3.31
N ARG A 36 6.43 -1.15 3.99
CA ARG A 36 6.51 -1.29 5.44
C ARG A 36 5.73 -0.19 6.17
N MET A 37 5.81 1.05 5.70
CA MET A 37 5.06 2.19 6.26
C MET A 37 3.56 1.94 6.19
N TYR A 38 3.03 1.58 5.01
CA TYR A 38 1.61 1.29 4.83
C TYR A 38 1.16 0.03 5.58
N SER A 39 2.00 -1.00 5.65
CA SER A 39 1.71 -2.21 6.42
C SER A 39 1.54 -1.88 7.91
N ARG A 40 2.45 -1.08 8.47
CA ARG A 40 2.32 -0.61 9.86
C ARG A 40 1.10 0.27 10.07
N TYR A 41 0.80 1.16 9.12
CA TYR A 41 -0.41 1.98 9.19
C TYR A 41 -1.69 1.11 9.20
N ALA A 42 -1.76 0.11 8.32
CA ALA A 42 -2.85 -0.87 8.28
C ALA A 42 -2.99 -1.64 9.61
N GLU A 43 -1.88 -2.07 10.22
CA GLU A 43 -1.89 -2.69 11.55
C GLU A 43 -2.51 -1.78 12.62
N THR A 44 -2.17 -0.47 12.63
CA THR A 44 -2.78 0.48 13.60
C THR A 44 -4.29 0.64 13.42
N ARG A 45 -4.80 0.39 12.20
CA ARG A 45 -6.22 0.40 11.85
C ARG A 45 -6.89 -0.97 12.01
N ARG A 46 -6.14 -2.02 12.42
CA ARG A 46 -6.58 -3.43 12.47
C ARG A 46 -7.01 -4.00 11.12
N TRP A 47 -6.48 -3.45 10.04
CA TRP A 47 -6.67 -4.02 8.71
C TRP A 47 -5.74 -5.20 8.48
N ARG A 48 -6.17 -6.10 7.61
CA ARG A 48 -5.37 -7.26 7.18
C ARG A 48 -4.58 -6.88 5.93
N VAL A 49 -3.30 -7.19 5.92
CA VAL A 49 -2.42 -7.05 4.76
C VAL A 49 -2.02 -8.45 4.29
N GLU A 50 -2.27 -8.76 3.03
CA GLU A 50 -1.93 -10.05 2.41
C GLU A 50 -1.10 -9.79 1.15
N ILE A 51 0.16 -10.22 1.15
CA ILE A 51 1.02 -10.11 -0.04
C ILE A 51 0.51 -11.09 -1.09
N MET A 52 0.18 -10.56 -2.27
CA MET A 52 -0.33 -11.32 -3.42
C MET A 52 0.78 -11.64 -4.41
N SER A 53 1.74 -10.74 -4.57
CA SER A 53 2.91 -10.88 -5.44
C SER A 53 4.03 -9.99 -4.92
N GLU A 54 5.26 -10.47 -5.00
CA GLU A 54 6.45 -9.66 -4.70
C GLU A 54 7.59 -10.00 -5.65
N ASN A 55 8.34 -8.96 -6.02
CA ASN A 55 9.59 -9.03 -6.76
C ASN A 55 10.63 -8.25 -5.96
N VAL A 56 11.57 -8.97 -5.37
CA VAL A 56 12.54 -8.43 -4.42
C VAL A 56 13.66 -7.69 -5.16
N GLY A 57 14.16 -6.59 -4.58
CA GLY A 57 15.35 -5.89 -5.07
C GLY A 57 16.63 -6.71 -4.85
N GLU A 58 17.65 -6.51 -5.69
CA GLU A 58 18.91 -7.26 -5.59
C GLU A 58 19.66 -6.95 -4.28
N HIS A 59 19.60 -5.70 -3.83
CA HIS A 59 20.22 -5.24 -2.58
C HIS A 59 19.21 -4.94 -1.47
N GLY A 60 17.99 -5.48 -1.58
CA GLY A 60 16.91 -5.32 -0.60
C GLY A 60 15.73 -4.49 -1.11
N GLY A 61 14.68 -4.43 -0.28
CA GLY A 61 13.40 -3.82 -0.65
C GLY A 61 12.70 -4.57 -1.80
N TYR A 62 11.91 -3.86 -2.61
CA TYR A 62 11.08 -4.44 -3.66
C TYR A 62 11.22 -3.70 -4.99
N LYS A 63 11.46 -4.43 -6.08
CA LYS A 63 11.20 -3.93 -7.44
C LYS A 63 9.69 -3.74 -7.66
N GLU A 64 8.88 -4.66 -7.16
CA GLU A 64 7.42 -4.58 -7.12
C GLU A 64 6.89 -5.35 -5.91
N VAL A 65 5.86 -4.82 -5.25
CA VAL A 65 5.06 -5.57 -4.28
C VAL A 65 3.59 -5.20 -4.44
N ILE A 66 2.74 -6.22 -4.47
CA ILE A 66 1.29 -6.11 -4.57
C ILE A 66 0.70 -6.78 -3.34
N ALA A 67 -0.05 -6.02 -2.55
CA ALA A 67 -0.75 -6.54 -1.39
C ALA A 67 -2.23 -6.21 -1.43
N LYS A 68 -3.07 -7.16 -1.05
CA LYS A 68 -4.46 -6.90 -0.72
C LYS A 68 -4.53 -6.35 0.70
N VAL A 69 -5.20 -5.20 0.86
CA VAL A 69 -5.48 -4.62 2.16
C VAL A 69 -7.00 -4.69 2.39
N SER A 70 -7.41 -5.38 3.44
CA SER A 70 -8.81 -5.66 3.75
C SER A 70 -9.22 -5.12 5.12
N GLY A 71 -10.40 -4.49 5.17
CA GLY A 71 -10.98 -3.93 6.39
C GLY A 71 -11.88 -2.72 6.14
N ASP A 72 -12.42 -2.14 7.22
CA ASP A 72 -13.39 -1.05 7.13
C ASP A 72 -12.74 0.23 6.57
N GLY A 73 -13.31 0.77 5.48
CA GLY A 73 -12.92 2.06 4.93
C GLY A 73 -11.53 2.14 4.30
N VAL A 74 -10.93 1.01 3.91
CA VAL A 74 -9.54 0.94 3.42
C VAL A 74 -9.30 1.89 2.24
N TYR A 75 -10.09 1.74 1.17
CA TYR A 75 -9.91 2.51 -0.06
C TYR A 75 -10.03 4.02 0.19
N GLY A 76 -11.04 4.44 0.96
CA GLY A 76 -11.26 5.85 1.25
C GLY A 76 -10.13 6.52 2.02
N GLN A 77 -9.35 5.75 2.79
CA GLN A 77 -8.19 6.23 3.54
C GLN A 77 -6.86 6.15 2.77
N LEU A 78 -6.75 5.26 1.77
CA LEU A 78 -5.51 5.01 1.02
C LEU A 78 -5.53 5.55 -0.42
N LYS A 79 -6.64 6.13 -0.88
CA LYS A 79 -6.78 6.67 -2.24
C LYS A 79 -5.90 7.90 -2.56
N PHE A 80 -5.19 8.45 -1.57
CA PHE A 80 -4.30 9.62 -1.69
C PHE A 80 -2.97 9.34 -0.97
#